data_AF-A0A1S3X3I3-F1
#
_entry.id   AF-A0A1S3X3I3-F1
#
_cell.length_a   1.000
_cell.length_b   1.000
_cell.length_c   1.000
_cell.angle_alpha   90.00
_cell.angle_beta   90.00
_cell.angle_gamma   90.00
#
_symmetry.space_group_name_H-M   'P 1'
#
loop_
_entity.id
_entity.type
_entity.pdbx_description
1 polymer ?
#
loop_
_entity_poly.entity_id
_entity_poly.type
_entity_poly.pdbx_seq_one_letter_code
_entity_poly.pdbx_strand_id
1 'polypeptide(L)'
;MCLPWSVLSLLLISDVRSRITVVVITIGFFWTLVQDYLQKLRHVNELTIGTWFAEVLFMMQLDGAQLPELKCKCLTLKLHITKYNLYGVASLLRASPHLETLNIHMDVEVNFVQCRYESSYLRQGDNIDLESWISNSVFPNLKSVNIICPIFIGMCRTARHDRLFELSKFLLKNAMVLETFVIMVKRTRCSLCSRNCVSPYSSGLAAKLLGCPRPSTNFMMSFHES
;
A
#
# COMPACT_ATOMS: atom_id res chain seq x y z
N MET A 1 29.12 12.15 3.78
CA MET A 1 27.97 13.08 3.93
C MET A 1 26.93 12.65 2.91
N CYS A 2 25.94 11.88 3.34
CA CYS A 2 24.86 11.45 2.45
C CYS A 2 23.94 12.64 2.21
N LEU A 3 23.91 13.15 0.99
CA LEU A 3 22.81 14.00 0.56
C LEU A 3 21.56 13.10 0.59
N PRO A 4 20.56 13.42 1.43
CA PRO A 4 19.30 12.71 1.38
C PRO A 4 18.67 12.95 0.00
N TRP A 5 17.71 12.14 -0.40
CA TRP A 5 16.86 12.46 -1.55
C TRP A 5 16.12 13.83 -1.41
N SER A 6 16.29 14.54 -0.29
CA SER A 6 15.95 15.96 -0.14
C SER A 6 16.78 16.92 -1.01
N VAL A 7 17.86 16.48 -1.69
CA VAL A 7 18.66 17.37 -2.56
C VAL A 7 18.74 16.92 -4.03
N LEU A 8 18.48 15.66 -4.37
CA LEU A 8 18.39 15.17 -5.76
C LEU A 8 17.42 13.97 -5.76
N SER A 9 16.09 14.11 -5.92
CA SER A 9 15.43 14.36 -7.19
C SER A 9 13.90 14.35 -6.96
N LEU A 10 13.29 15.47 -6.56
CA LEU A 10 11.88 15.69 -6.89
C LEU A 10 11.84 16.23 -8.32
N LEU A 11 11.86 15.31 -9.30
CA LEU A 11 11.30 15.62 -10.62
C LEU A 11 9.78 15.61 -10.43
N LEU A 12 9.21 16.76 -10.05
CA LEU A 12 7.82 17.03 -10.38
C LEU A 12 7.77 17.20 -11.91
N ILE A 13 7.53 16.11 -12.64
CA ILE A 13 7.08 16.20 -14.03
C ILE A 13 5.61 16.61 -13.96
N SER A 14 5.37 17.92 -13.84
CA SER A 14 4.07 18.48 -14.20
C SER A 14 4.07 18.65 -15.72
N ASP A 15 3.40 17.76 -16.46
CA ASP A 15 3.04 18.07 -17.84
C ASP A 15 1.93 19.13 -17.82
N VAL A 16 2.35 20.39 -17.79
CA VAL A 16 1.53 21.53 -18.17
C VAL A 16 2.32 22.24 -19.26
N ARG A 17 2.25 21.70 -20.49
CA ARG A 17 2.66 22.42 -21.71
C ARG A 17 4.13 22.93 -21.67
N SER A 18 5.06 21.98 -21.72
CA SER A 18 6.43 22.16 -22.28
C SER A 18 7.44 23.09 -21.58
N ARG A 19 7.42 23.27 -20.26
CA ARG A 19 8.58 23.85 -19.54
C ARG A 19 8.87 23.12 -18.22
N ILE A 20 10.09 22.58 -18.09
CA ILE A 20 10.59 21.92 -16.88
C ILE A 20 11.20 23.00 -15.97
N THR A 21 10.77 23.07 -14.71
CA THR A 21 11.35 23.93 -13.67
C THR A 21 11.78 23.07 -12.48
N VAL A 22 13.02 23.24 -12.00
CA VAL A 22 13.58 22.50 -10.86
C VAL A 22 13.43 23.35 -9.59
N VAL A 23 12.79 22.82 -8.53
CA VAL A 23 12.59 23.50 -7.24
C VAL A 23 13.17 22.66 -6.10
N VAL A 24 13.98 23.29 -5.23
CA VAL A 24 14.52 22.68 -4.01
C VAL A 24 13.49 22.84 -2.87
N ILE A 25 13.14 21.73 -2.20
CA ILE A 25 12.00 21.66 -1.26
C ILE A 25 12.52 21.30 0.15
N THR A 26 12.19 22.13 1.15
CA THR A 26 12.44 21.83 2.59
C THR A 26 11.36 20.90 3.17
N ILE A 27 11.62 20.22 4.30
CA ILE A 27 10.69 19.22 4.89
C ILE A 27 9.31 19.80 5.20
N GLY A 28 9.25 21.01 5.78
CA GLY A 28 7.99 21.71 6.01
C GLY A 28 7.27 22.07 4.72
N PHE A 29 8.02 22.43 3.67
CA PHE A 29 7.46 22.70 2.34
C PHE A 29 6.96 21.41 1.68
N PHE A 30 7.63 20.28 1.88
CA PHE A 30 7.21 18.98 1.35
C PHE A 30 5.87 18.53 1.93
N TRP A 31 5.67 18.67 3.24
CA TRP A 31 4.39 18.41 3.88
C TRP A 31 3.25 19.22 3.26
N THR A 32 3.47 20.53 3.15
CA THR A 32 2.46 21.44 2.60
C THR A 32 2.15 21.12 1.15
N LEU A 33 3.14 20.67 0.37
CA LEU A 33 2.93 20.22 -1.00
C LEU A 33 2.09 18.96 -1.06
N VAL A 34 2.42 17.93 -0.26
CA VAL A 34 1.65 16.67 -0.24
C VAL A 34 0.20 16.93 0.17
N GLN A 35 -0.03 17.77 1.18
CA GLN A 35 -1.38 18.18 1.56
C GLN A 35 -2.09 18.95 0.44
N ASP A 36 -1.43 19.90 -0.22
CA ASP A 36 -2.01 20.68 -1.32
C ASP A 36 -2.36 19.79 -2.52
N TYR A 37 -1.53 18.80 -2.84
CA TYR A 37 -1.84 17.79 -3.85
C TYR A 37 -3.06 16.95 -3.46
N LEU A 38 -3.12 16.42 -2.24
CA LEU A 38 -4.27 15.66 -1.77
C LEU A 38 -5.56 16.49 -1.79
N GLN A 39 -5.48 17.77 -1.44
CA GLN A 39 -6.63 18.70 -1.52
C GLN A 39 -7.11 18.89 -2.96
N LYS A 40 -6.20 19.03 -3.92
CA LYS A 40 -6.55 19.13 -5.35
C LYS A 40 -7.15 17.82 -5.87
N LEU A 41 -6.70 16.68 -5.35
CA LEU A 41 -7.14 15.35 -5.75
C LEU A 41 -8.42 14.87 -5.03
N ARG A 42 -8.95 15.63 -4.06
CA ARG A 42 -10.08 15.20 -3.21
C ARG A 42 -11.34 14.77 -3.95
N HIS A 43 -11.59 15.31 -5.14
CA HIS A 43 -12.79 15.02 -5.94
C HIS A 43 -12.52 14.04 -7.09
N VAL A 44 -11.30 13.53 -7.20
CA VAL A 44 -10.94 12.59 -8.26
C VAL A 44 -11.58 11.24 -7.98
N ASN A 45 -12.23 10.67 -8.98
CA ASN A 45 -12.92 9.39 -8.86
C ASN A 45 -11.95 8.20 -8.80
N GLU A 46 -10.81 8.30 -9.49
CA GLU A 46 -9.82 7.23 -9.61
C GLU A 46 -8.42 7.76 -9.25
N LEU A 47 -7.81 7.18 -8.23
CA LEU A 47 -6.50 7.61 -7.74
C LEU A 47 -5.50 6.48 -7.86
N THR A 48 -4.31 6.78 -8.39
CA THR A 48 -3.19 5.84 -8.39
C THR A 48 -2.04 6.37 -7.54
N ILE A 49 -1.60 5.57 -6.56
CA ILE A 49 -0.55 5.92 -5.61
C ILE A 49 0.61 4.92 -5.69
N GLY A 50 1.84 5.42 -5.68
CA GLY A 50 3.07 4.61 -5.65
C GLY A 50 3.62 4.36 -4.24
N THR A 51 4.53 3.39 -4.12
CA THR A 51 5.22 2.97 -2.88
C THR A 51 5.67 4.15 -2.01
N TRP A 52 6.45 5.05 -2.60
CA TRP A 52 7.02 6.23 -1.92
C TRP A 52 5.95 7.10 -1.26
N PHE A 53 4.85 7.34 -1.96
CA PHE A 53 3.81 8.22 -1.46
C PHE A 53 3.09 7.60 -0.25
N ALA A 54 2.88 6.28 -0.23
CA ALA A 54 2.35 5.60 0.95
C ALA A 54 3.27 5.74 2.18
N GLU A 55 4.59 5.62 2.01
CA GLU A 55 5.55 5.82 3.11
C GLU A 55 5.54 7.26 3.64
N VAL A 56 5.46 8.24 2.74
CA VAL A 56 5.32 9.65 3.10
C VAL A 56 4.05 9.88 3.91
N LEU A 57 2.91 9.32 3.51
CA LEU A 57 1.67 9.46 4.27
C LEU A 57 1.74 8.83 5.66
N PHE A 58 2.44 7.71 5.80
CA PHE A 58 2.70 7.12 7.10
C PHE A 58 3.51 8.06 8.00
N MET A 59 4.62 8.61 7.51
CA MET A 59 5.44 9.57 8.25
C MET A 59 4.61 10.81 8.64
N MET A 60 3.79 11.31 7.71
CA MET A 60 2.92 12.45 7.99
C MET A 60 1.96 12.16 9.14
N GLN A 61 1.30 11.00 9.13
CA GLN A 61 0.38 10.63 10.19
C GLN A 61 1.07 10.36 11.53
N LEU A 62 2.32 9.88 11.54
CA LEU A 62 3.12 9.78 12.77
C LEU A 62 3.33 11.14 13.43
N ASP A 63 3.51 12.19 12.63
CA ASP A 63 3.64 13.56 13.09
C ASP A 63 2.27 14.23 13.39
N GLY A 64 1.17 13.46 13.33
CA GLY A 64 -0.18 13.93 13.66
C GLY A 64 -0.93 14.60 12.50
N ALA A 65 -0.50 14.41 11.24
CA ALA A 65 -1.24 14.94 10.09
C ALA A 65 -2.66 14.41 10.04
N GLN A 66 -3.59 15.31 9.68
CA GLN A 66 -4.87 14.89 9.13
C GLN A 66 -4.79 14.87 7.60
N LEU A 67 -5.28 13.78 7.01
CA LEU A 67 -5.47 13.67 5.58
C LEU A 67 -6.84 14.24 5.22
N PRO A 68 -6.97 14.97 4.10
CA PRO A 68 -8.29 15.34 3.61
C PRO A 68 -9.08 14.11 3.21
N GLU A 69 -10.40 14.22 3.33
CA GLU A 69 -11.30 13.20 2.82
C GLU A 69 -11.24 13.14 1.28
N LEU A 70 -10.95 11.95 0.77
CA LEU A 70 -10.87 11.63 -0.64
C LEU A 70 -12.19 10.98 -1.08
N LYS A 71 -12.81 11.56 -2.11
CA LYS A 71 -14.05 11.05 -2.73
C LYS A 71 -13.80 10.00 -3.81
N CYS A 72 -12.60 9.44 -3.86
CA CYS A 72 -12.27 8.43 -4.86
C CYS A 72 -13.09 7.15 -4.64
N LYS A 73 -13.61 6.60 -5.74
CA LYS A 73 -14.29 5.31 -5.78
C LYS A 73 -13.35 4.17 -6.14
N CYS A 74 -12.26 4.46 -6.86
CA CYS A 74 -11.24 3.50 -7.21
C CYS A 74 -9.87 3.97 -6.74
N LEU A 75 -9.16 3.11 -6.01
CA LEU A 75 -7.80 3.36 -5.55
C LEU A 75 -6.90 2.25 -6.09
N THR A 76 -5.88 2.63 -6.85
CA THR A 76 -4.84 1.72 -7.33
C THR A 76 -3.53 2.01 -6.63
N LEU A 77 -2.98 1.01 -5.97
CA LEU A 77 -1.76 1.11 -5.20
C LEU A 77 -0.67 0.30 -5.90
N LYS A 78 0.39 0.96 -6.34
CA LYS A 78 1.59 0.33 -6.87
C LYS A 78 2.65 0.32 -5.77
N LEU A 79 2.71 -0.75 -4.97
CA LEU A 79 3.49 -0.75 -3.73
C LEU A 79 4.37 -1.97 -3.52
N HIS A 80 5.49 -1.77 -2.85
CA HIS A 80 6.19 -2.86 -2.18
C HIS A 80 5.58 -3.07 -0.79
N ILE A 81 5.21 -4.31 -0.44
CA ILE A 81 4.60 -4.59 0.88
C ILE A 81 5.69 -4.57 1.95
N THR A 82 5.92 -3.39 2.51
CA THR A 82 6.64 -3.22 3.78
C THR A 82 5.66 -2.92 4.92
N LYS A 83 6.13 -3.07 6.16
CA LYS A 83 5.41 -2.69 7.37
C LYS A 83 4.92 -1.23 7.28
N TYR A 84 5.73 -0.35 6.69
CA TYR A 84 5.46 1.09 6.61
C TYR A 84 4.46 1.46 5.53
N ASN A 85 4.56 0.79 4.38
CA ASN A 85 3.56 0.93 3.32
C ASN A 85 2.19 0.46 3.82
N LEU A 86 2.11 -0.59 4.65
CA LEU A 86 0.83 -1.02 5.21
C LEU A 86 0.15 0.08 6.05
N TYR A 87 0.91 0.79 6.88
CA TYR A 87 0.36 1.91 7.63
C TYR A 87 -0.15 3.01 6.71
N GLY A 88 0.65 3.43 5.73
CA GLY A 88 0.25 4.45 4.76
C GLY A 88 -0.96 4.06 3.91
N VAL A 89 -1.09 2.78 3.58
CA VAL A 89 -2.29 2.24 2.90
C VAL A 89 -3.50 2.35 3.82
N ALA A 90 -3.39 1.93 5.08
CA ALA A 90 -4.50 2.05 6.01
C ALA A 90 -4.92 3.51 6.23
N SER A 91 -3.96 4.43 6.26
CA SER A 91 -4.18 5.88 6.28
C SER A 91 -5.02 6.35 5.08
N LEU A 92 -4.66 5.91 3.88
CA LEU A 92 -5.38 6.24 2.64
C LEU A 92 -6.80 5.68 2.65
N LEU A 93 -6.97 4.42 3.06
CA LEU A 93 -8.27 3.77 3.14
C LEU A 93 -9.18 4.50 4.15
N ARG A 94 -8.65 4.92 5.30
CA ARG A 94 -9.37 5.74 6.28
C ARG A 94 -9.78 7.09 5.70
N ALA A 95 -8.92 7.71 4.90
CA ALA A 95 -9.21 8.96 4.23
C ALA A 95 -10.18 8.80 3.04
N SER A 96 -10.53 7.58 2.63
CA SER A 96 -11.31 7.30 1.41
C SER A 96 -12.61 6.55 1.73
N PRO A 97 -13.57 7.17 2.46
CA PRO A 97 -14.79 6.50 2.92
C PRO A 97 -15.70 6.03 1.77
N HIS A 98 -15.59 6.65 0.60
CA HIS A 98 -16.36 6.35 -0.60
C HIS A 98 -15.73 5.29 -1.51
N LEU A 99 -14.63 4.68 -1.08
CA LEU A 99 -13.90 3.71 -1.89
C LEU A 99 -14.75 2.47 -2.16
N GLU A 100 -14.97 2.16 -3.43
CA GLU A 100 -15.70 0.97 -3.89
C GLU A 100 -14.74 -0.14 -4.35
N THR A 101 -13.62 0.22 -4.98
CA THR A 101 -12.63 -0.72 -5.54
C THR A 101 -11.22 -0.39 -5.11
N LEU A 102 -10.50 -1.39 -4.61
CA LEU A 102 -9.08 -1.32 -4.26
C LEU A 102 -8.27 -2.27 -5.14
N ASN A 103 -7.35 -1.73 -5.93
CA ASN A 103 -6.37 -2.49 -6.69
C ASN A 103 -5.00 -2.36 -6.03
N ILE A 104 -4.34 -3.46 -5.71
CA ILE A 104 -2.97 -3.48 -5.18
C ILE A 104 -2.10 -4.21 -6.17
N HIS A 105 -1.22 -3.48 -6.83
CA HIS A 105 -0.19 -4.01 -7.71
C HIS A 105 1.11 -4.02 -6.93
N MET A 106 1.56 -5.21 -6.55
CA MET A 106 2.85 -5.32 -5.89
C MET A 106 3.96 -5.07 -6.89
N ASP A 107 5.00 -4.36 -6.49
CA ASP A 107 6.19 -4.17 -7.32
C ASP A 107 7.34 -5.06 -6.84
N VAL A 108 8.28 -5.36 -7.74
CA VAL A 108 9.45 -6.18 -7.43
C VAL A 108 10.37 -5.40 -6.48
N GLU A 109 10.87 -6.08 -5.44
CA GLU A 109 11.80 -5.51 -4.47
C GLU A 109 13.10 -5.07 -5.15
N VAL A 110 13.20 -3.80 -5.48
CA VAL A 110 14.48 -3.13 -5.78
C VAL A 110 15.02 -2.65 -4.44
N ASN A 111 16.26 -3.01 -4.09
CA ASN A 111 16.89 -2.57 -2.85
C ASN A 111 17.01 -1.03 -2.86
N PHE A 112 16.04 -0.34 -2.27
CA PHE A 112 16.12 1.10 -2.05
C PHE A 112 17.07 1.34 -0.87
N VAL A 113 18.14 2.10 -1.10
CA VAL A 113 19.05 2.52 -0.03
C VAL A 113 18.32 3.56 0.81
N GLN A 114 17.86 3.14 1.98
CA GLN A 114 17.10 3.97 2.88
C GLN A 114 18.00 4.97 3.61
N CYS A 115 17.61 6.23 3.64
CA CYS A 115 18.38 7.28 4.31
C CYS A 115 18.20 7.20 5.84
N ARG A 116 19.17 7.71 6.60
CA ARG A 116 19.15 7.68 8.09
C ARG A 116 17.89 8.32 8.69
N TYR A 117 17.31 9.31 8.00
CA TYR A 117 16.06 10.00 8.39
C TYR A 117 14.82 9.12 8.20
N GLU A 118 14.67 8.49 7.04
CA GLU A 118 13.61 7.49 6.80
C GLU A 118 13.73 6.36 7.82
N SER A 119 14.96 5.93 8.10
CA SER A 119 15.27 4.91 9.11
C SER A 119 14.83 5.29 10.53
N SER A 120 14.80 6.57 10.93
CA SER A 120 14.29 6.94 12.26
C SER A 120 12.78 6.81 12.38
N TYR A 121 12.02 7.21 11.35
CA TYR A 121 10.56 7.00 11.32
C TYR A 121 10.21 5.52 11.23
N LEU A 122 11.01 4.76 10.48
CA LEU A 122 10.90 3.32 10.44
C LEU A 122 11.05 2.69 11.83
N ARG A 123 12.12 3.06 12.56
CA ARG A 123 12.36 2.56 13.93
C ARG A 123 11.26 2.97 14.90
N GLN A 124 10.63 4.12 14.70
CA GLN A 124 9.45 4.52 15.47
C GLN A 124 8.24 3.64 15.14
N GLY A 125 8.01 3.35 13.85
CA GLY A 125 6.99 2.43 13.38
C GLY A 125 7.21 0.97 13.81
N ASP A 126 8.45 0.56 14.08
CA ASP A 126 8.76 -0.78 14.57
C ASP A 126 8.09 -1.09 15.92
N ASN A 127 7.90 -0.07 16.76
CA ASN A 127 7.24 -0.19 18.07
C ASN A 127 5.71 -0.09 18.00
N ILE A 128 5.15 0.19 16.82
CA ILE A 128 3.70 0.33 16.63
C ILE A 128 3.17 -0.99 16.08
N ASP A 129 2.07 -1.48 16.64
CA ASP A 129 1.36 -2.63 16.09
C ASP A 129 0.34 -2.19 15.04
N LEU A 130 0.19 -2.98 13.97
CA LEU A 130 -0.73 -2.66 12.88
C LEU A 130 -2.17 -2.57 13.39
N GLU A 131 -2.63 -3.50 14.23
CA GLU A 131 -3.98 -3.44 14.78
C GLU A 131 -4.20 -2.18 15.63
N SER A 132 -3.20 -1.75 16.40
CA SER A 132 -3.29 -0.52 17.20
C SER A 132 -3.43 0.74 16.34
N TRP A 133 -2.66 0.85 15.25
CA TRP A 133 -2.65 2.00 14.34
C TRP A 133 -3.97 2.18 13.59
N ILE A 134 -4.62 1.06 13.28
CA ILE A 134 -5.81 1.02 12.43
C ILE A 134 -7.09 0.73 13.22
N SER A 135 -7.01 0.68 14.55
CA SER A 135 -8.17 0.49 15.42
C SER A 135 -9.34 1.40 14.99
N ASN A 136 -10.53 0.82 14.93
CA ASN A 136 -11.79 1.48 14.54
C ASN A 136 -11.91 1.97 13.09
N SER A 137 -11.08 1.47 12.16
CA SER A 137 -11.22 1.81 10.73
C SER A 137 -12.26 0.90 10.08
N VAL A 138 -13.30 1.46 9.47
CA VAL A 138 -14.33 0.69 8.72
C VAL A 138 -14.36 1.19 7.28
N PHE A 139 -14.54 0.27 6.33
CA PHE A 139 -14.60 0.56 4.90
C PHE A 139 -16.02 0.27 4.37
N PRO A 140 -16.98 1.19 4.59
CA PRO A 140 -18.40 0.91 4.42
C PRO A 140 -18.83 0.68 2.98
N ASN A 141 -18.04 1.14 2.00
CA ASN A 141 -18.38 1.08 0.58
C ASN A 141 -17.48 0.11 -0.21
N LEU A 142 -16.47 -0.50 0.41
CA LEU A 142 -15.48 -1.30 -0.30
C LEU A 142 -16.06 -2.66 -0.71
N LYS A 143 -16.33 -2.81 -2.02
CA LYS A 143 -16.97 -3.99 -2.62
C LYS A 143 -15.99 -4.93 -3.29
N SER A 144 -14.90 -4.39 -3.82
CA SER A 144 -13.94 -5.15 -4.62
C SER A 144 -12.50 -4.88 -4.19
N VAL A 145 -11.76 -5.96 -3.97
CA VAL A 145 -10.31 -5.92 -3.74
C VAL A 145 -9.64 -6.84 -4.77
N ASN A 146 -8.67 -6.30 -5.50
CA ASN A 146 -7.86 -7.04 -6.45
C ASN A 146 -6.39 -6.86 -6.11
N ILE A 147 -5.69 -7.96 -5.85
CA ILE A 147 -4.29 -7.98 -5.47
C ILE A 147 -3.50 -8.72 -6.56
N ILE A 148 -2.62 -8.00 -7.24
CA ILE A 148 -1.73 -8.55 -8.26
C ILE A 148 -0.32 -8.66 -7.67
N CYS A 149 0.20 -9.88 -7.62
CA CYS A 149 1.54 -10.22 -7.14
C CYS A 149 2.43 -10.64 -8.32
N PRO A 150 3.11 -9.71 -9.00
CA PRO A 150 4.14 -10.06 -9.96
C PRO A 150 5.43 -10.37 -9.20
N ILE A 151 5.86 -11.64 -9.22
CA ILE A 151 7.25 -12.06 -8.97
C ILE A 151 7.79 -11.66 -7.58
N PHE A 152 7.71 -12.58 -6.61
CA PHE A 152 8.39 -12.40 -5.32
C PHE A 152 9.74 -13.12 -5.30
N ILE A 153 10.82 -12.35 -5.12
CA ILE A 153 12.10 -12.87 -4.64
C ILE A 153 11.85 -13.45 -3.24
N GLY A 154 11.95 -14.78 -3.13
CA GLY A 154 11.90 -15.45 -1.85
C GLY A 154 10.51 -15.75 -1.30
N MET A 155 9.58 -16.21 -2.14
CA MET A 155 8.37 -16.91 -1.67
C MET A 155 8.68 -18.16 -0.81
N CYS A 156 9.93 -18.60 -0.74
CA CYS A 156 10.38 -19.62 0.23
C CYS A 156 10.65 -19.06 1.64
N ARG A 157 10.71 -17.73 1.83
CA ARG A 157 10.94 -17.09 3.12
C ARG A 157 9.61 -16.72 3.77
N THR A 158 9.34 -17.30 4.94
CA THR A 158 8.09 -17.18 5.70
C THR A 158 7.75 -15.73 6.12
N ALA A 159 8.76 -14.93 6.50
CA ALA A 159 8.53 -13.61 7.11
C ALA A 159 7.87 -12.55 6.20
N ARG A 160 7.94 -12.69 4.87
CA ARG A 160 7.31 -11.75 3.92
C ARG A 160 5.84 -12.08 3.66
N HIS A 161 5.48 -13.35 3.83
CA HIS A 161 4.12 -13.88 3.64
C HIS A 161 3.14 -13.31 4.66
N ASP A 162 3.64 -13.07 5.87
CA ASP A 162 2.83 -12.59 6.96
C ASP A 162 2.27 -11.19 6.67
N ARG A 163 2.97 -10.35 5.90
CA ARG A 163 2.50 -8.97 5.63
C ARG A 163 1.34 -8.91 4.65
N LEU A 164 1.36 -9.73 3.58
CA LEU A 164 0.20 -9.81 2.69
C LEU A 164 -0.99 -10.42 3.42
N PHE A 165 -0.74 -11.42 4.27
CA PHE A 165 -1.77 -11.99 5.11
C PHE A 165 -2.37 -10.94 6.06
N GLU A 166 -1.56 -10.14 6.75
CA GLU A 166 -2.04 -9.08 7.63
C GLU A 166 -2.87 -8.03 6.89
N LEU A 167 -2.43 -7.57 5.71
CA LEU A 167 -3.22 -6.65 4.89
C LEU A 167 -4.56 -7.25 4.48
N SER A 168 -4.55 -8.51 4.03
CA SER A 168 -5.75 -9.20 3.56
C SER A 168 -6.72 -9.43 4.72
N LYS A 169 -6.22 -9.93 5.86
CA LYS A 169 -6.98 -10.11 7.10
C LYS A 169 -7.59 -8.79 7.56
N PHE A 170 -6.83 -7.69 7.49
CA PHE A 170 -7.31 -6.36 7.82
C PHE A 170 -8.47 -5.92 6.91
N LEU A 171 -8.34 -6.09 5.59
CA LEU A 171 -9.40 -5.74 4.65
C LEU A 171 -10.66 -6.58 4.89
N LEU A 172 -10.50 -7.89 5.09
CA LEU A 172 -11.62 -8.80 5.38
C LEU A 172 -12.35 -8.46 6.69
N LYS A 173 -11.63 -8.01 7.71
CA LYS A 173 -12.20 -7.63 9.01
C LYS A 173 -13.00 -6.33 8.95
N ASN A 174 -12.64 -5.40 8.07
CA ASN A 174 -13.15 -4.01 8.12
C ASN A 174 -14.01 -3.60 6.91
N ALA A 175 -14.05 -4.39 5.84
CA ALA A 175 -14.86 -4.14 4.65
C ALA A 175 -16.16 -4.97 4.66
N MET A 176 -17.18 -4.50 5.37
CA MET A 176 -18.41 -5.28 5.63
C MET A 176 -19.27 -5.56 4.39
N VAL A 177 -19.11 -4.78 3.31
CA VAL A 177 -19.84 -4.94 2.05
C VAL A 177 -18.99 -5.57 0.95
N LEU A 178 -17.84 -6.15 1.32
CA LEU A 178 -16.94 -6.76 0.37
C LEU A 178 -17.62 -7.96 -0.31
N GLU A 179 -17.70 -7.89 -1.63
CA GLU A 179 -18.32 -8.90 -2.49
C GLU A 179 -17.24 -9.75 -3.16
N THR A 180 -16.14 -9.13 -3.59
CA THR A 180 -15.10 -9.78 -4.38
C THR A 180 -13.71 -9.52 -3.79
N PHE A 181 -12.95 -10.58 -3.56
CA PHE A 181 -11.53 -10.50 -3.15
C PHE A 181 -10.68 -11.44 -4.00
N VAL A 182 -9.91 -10.86 -4.90
CA VAL A 182 -9.11 -11.59 -5.89
C VAL A 182 -7.64 -11.45 -5.57
N ILE A 183 -6.92 -12.57 -5.48
CA ILE A 183 -5.46 -12.59 -5.46
C ILE A 183 -4.94 -13.27 -6.72
N MET A 184 -4.25 -12.52 -7.57
CA MET A 184 -3.59 -13.00 -8.77
C MET A 184 -2.09 -13.09 -8.55
N VAL A 185 -1.52 -14.29 -8.68
CA VAL A 185 -0.09 -14.53 -8.53
C VAL A 185 0.50 -14.98 -9.86
N LYS A 186 1.55 -14.29 -10.33
CA LYS A 186 2.25 -14.68 -11.56
C LYS A 186 3.19 -15.87 -11.30
N ARG A 187 3.01 -16.95 -12.05
CA ARG A 187 3.85 -18.15 -12.04
C ARG A 187 5.23 -17.82 -12.57
N THR A 188 6.18 -17.75 -11.65
CA THR A 188 7.59 -17.59 -11.97
C THR A 188 8.43 -18.51 -11.11
N ARG A 189 9.56 -18.98 -11.65
CA ARG A 189 10.56 -19.67 -10.84
C ARG A 189 11.10 -18.67 -9.82
N CYS A 190 11.07 -19.02 -8.54
CA CYS A 190 11.64 -18.16 -7.52
C CYS A 190 13.17 -18.12 -7.71
N SER A 191 13.71 -16.91 -7.78
CA SER A 191 15.14 -16.67 -8.03
C SER A 191 16.06 -17.22 -6.94
N LEU A 192 15.54 -17.49 -5.73
CA LEU A 192 16.32 -18.06 -4.62
C LEU A 192 16.32 -19.59 -4.60
N CYS A 193 15.15 -20.21 -4.82
CA CYS A 193 14.97 -21.65 -4.68
C CYS A 193 15.05 -22.39 -6.03
N SER A 194 15.01 -21.67 -7.16
CA SER A 194 14.84 -22.18 -8.54
C SER A 194 13.63 -23.10 -8.75
N ARG A 195 12.76 -23.24 -7.73
CA ARG A 195 11.54 -24.04 -7.74
C ARG A 195 10.32 -23.15 -7.91
N ASN A 196 9.19 -23.77 -8.25
CA ASN A 196 7.89 -23.11 -8.20
C ASN A 196 7.46 -22.97 -6.73
N CYS A 197 7.86 -21.87 -6.12
CA CYS A 197 7.53 -21.53 -4.74
C CYS A 197 6.12 -20.83 -4.65
N VAL A 198 5.38 -20.67 -5.77
CA VAL A 198 4.06 -19.99 -5.82
C VAL A 198 2.93 -20.86 -5.27
N SER A 199 2.82 -22.11 -5.73
CA SER A 199 1.69 -22.99 -5.35
C SER A 199 1.64 -23.31 -3.85
N PRO A 200 2.76 -23.65 -3.17
CA PRO A 200 2.75 -23.83 -1.71
C PRO A 200 2.40 -22.55 -0.94
N TYR A 201 2.78 -21.39 -1.47
CA TYR A 201 2.45 -20.11 -0.88
C TYR A 201 0.96 -19.75 -1.05
N SER A 202 0.44 -19.84 -2.27
CA SER A 202 -0.96 -19.50 -2.59
C SER A 202 -1.91 -20.36 -1.76
N SER A 203 -1.66 -21.67 -1.69
CA SER A 203 -2.40 -22.60 -0.86
C SER A 203 -2.30 -22.30 0.64
N GLY A 204 -1.11 -22.01 1.15
CA GLY A 204 -0.92 -21.64 2.56
C GLY A 204 -1.63 -20.33 2.94
N LEU A 205 -1.53 -19.31 2.06
CA LEU A 205 -2.22 -18.04 2.24
C LEU A 205 -3.75 -18.23 2.18
N ALA A 206 -4.24 -18.99 1.21
CA ALA A 206 -5.66 -19.31 1.09
C ALA A 206 -6.19 -20.02 2.34
N ALA A 207 -5.48 -21.01 2.85
CA ALA A 207 -5.87 -21.70 4.08
C ALA A 207 -5.95 -20.75 5.28
N LYS A 208 -4.97 -19.84 5.45
CA LYS A 208 -5.00 -18.82 6.52
C LYS A 208 -6.17 -17.85 6.36
N LEU A 209 -6.45 -17.38 5.14
CA LEU A 209 -7.50 -16.40 4.87
C LEU A 209 -8.91 -17.00 4.94
N LEU A 210 -9.09 -18.26 4.55
CA LEU A 210 -10.36 -18.98 4.70
C LEU A 210 -10.73 -19.21 6.18
N GLY A 211 -9.75 -19.18 7.09
CA GLY A 211 -10.00 -19.16 8.53
C GLY A 211 -10.48 -17.82 9.08
N CYS A 212 -10.48 -16.74 8.29
CA CYS A 212 -10.97 -15.43 8.71
C CYS A 212 -12.50 -15.34 8.60
N PRO A 213 -13.16 -14.49 9.40
CA PRO A 213 -14.59 -14.23 9.28
C PRO A 213 -14.95 -13.74 7.87
N ARG A 214 -16.10 -14.19 7.37
CA ARG A 214 -16.60 -13.74 6.07
C ARG A 214 -17.17 -12.32 6.20
N PRO A 215 -16.81 -11.39 5.28
CA PRO A 215 -17.30 -10.02 5.35
C PRO A 215 -18.80 -9.90 5.02
N SER A 216 -19.29 -10.68 4.05
CA SER A 216 -20.69 -10.65 3.60
C SER A 216 -21.18 -12.03 3.13
N THR A 217 -22.50 -12.19 2.93
CA THR A 217 -23.13 -13.43 2.43
C THR A 217 -22.83 -13.71 0.95
N ASN A 218 -22.63 -12.66 0.16
CA ASN A 218 -22.30 -12.75 -1.27
C ASN A 218 -20.79 -12.74 -1.54
N PHE A 219 -19.98 -12.79 -0.47
CA PHE A 219 -18.54 -12.70 -0.56
C PHE A 219 -17.93 -13.89 -1.31
N MET A 220 -17.14 -13.58 -2.33
CA MET A 220 -16.36 -14.54 -3.10
C MET A 220 -14.87 -14.19 -3.02
N MET A 221 -14.06 -15.16 -2.59
CA MET A 221 -12.61 -15.07 -2.63
C MET A 221 -12.07 -16.02 -3.71
N SER A 222 -11.22 -15.51 -4.61
CA SER A 222 -10.60 -16.32 -5.65
C SER A 222 -9.08 -16.12 -5.69
N PHE A 223 -8.38 -17.22 -5.97
CA PHE A 223 -6.93 -17.24 -6.14
C PHE A 223 -6.64 -17.70 -7.56
N HIS A 224 -5.95 -16.86 -8.33
CA HIS A 224 -5.58 -17.17 -9.71
C HIS A 224 -4.06 -17.24 -9.83
N GLU A 225 -3.59 -18.31 -10.45
CA GLU A 225 -2.20 -18.44 -10.85
C GLU A 225 -2.11 -18.27 -12.36
N SER A 226 -1.41 -17.24 -12.83
CA SER A 226 -1.17 -16.97 -14.25
C SER A 226 0.24 -17.34 -14.66
#